data_AF-A0A2S7U022-F1
#
_entry.id   AF-A0A2S7U022-F1
#
_cell.length_a   1.000
_cell.length_b   1.000
_cell.length_c   1.000
_cell.angle_alpha   90.00
_cell.angle_beta   90.00
_cell.angle_gamma   90.00
#
_symmetry.space_group_name_H-M   'P 1'
#
loop_
_entity.id
_entity.type
_entity.pdbx_description
1 polymer ?
#
loop_
_entity_poly.entity_id
_entity_poly.type
_entity_poly.pdbx_seq_one_letter_code
_entity_poly.pdbx_strand_id
1 'polypeptide(L)'
;MSDQQELLRLDLDGKILGSTPLPGGNPRHLHQNGKHFFVPHLADNWPADRKSRGFISILDDDLRVVANIAGSAPQYDDDGKLQPMKTTDPIFMHPHDLTVGKDDSLYVAQFDSGNTYPLKLERI
;
A
#
# COMPACT_ATOMS: atom_id res chain seq x y z
N MET A 1 16.31 2.84 -0.10
CA MET A 1 14.88 2.89 0.23
C MET A 1 14.58 1.85 1.29
N SER A 2 13.61 2.10 2.16
CA SER A 2 13.22 1.22 3.27
C SER A 2 12.76 -0.17 2.78
N ASP A 3 13.17 -1.22 3.48
CA ASP A 3 12.76 -2.62 3.34
C ASP A 3 11.71 -3.05 4.39
N GLN A 4 11.24 -2.11 5.21
CA GLN A 4 10.23 -2.37 6.23
C GLN A 4 8.90 -2.76 5.60
N GLN A 5 8.17 -3.65 6.28
CA GLN A 5 6.87 -4.18 5.87
C GLN A 5 5.79 -3.86 6.90
N GLU A 6 5.88 -2.70 7.55
CA GLU A 6 4.93 -2.29 8.58
C GLU A 6 4.70 -0.78 8.56
N LEU A 7 3.56 -0.35 9.08
CA LEU A 7 3.30 1.03 9.43
C LEU A 7 3.64 1.23 10.92
N LEU A 8 4.40 2.26 11.24
CA LEU A 8 4.71 2.62 12.62
C LEU A 8 3.80 3.76 13.07
N ARG A 9 3.22 3.62 14.27
CA ARG A 9 2.56 4.72 14.97
C ARG A 9 3.53 5.27 16.00
N LEU A 10 3.85 6.55 15.90
CA LEU A 10 4.78 7.24 16.77
C LEU A 10 4.05 8.33 17.57
N ASP A 11 4.55 8.68 18.75
CA ASP A 11 4.19 9.93 19.41
C ASP A 11 4.99 11.12 18.83
N LEU A 12 4.74 12.33 19.34
CA LEU A 12 5.41 13.55 18.87
C LEU A 12 6.90 13.59 19.20
N ASP A 13 7.36 12.76 20.14
CA ASP A 13 8.78 12.61 20.50
C ASP A 13 9.47 11.50 19.68
N GLY A 14 8.73 10.83 18.78
CA GLY A 14 9.22 9.76 17.93
C GLY A 14 9.28 8.39 18.62
N LYS A 15 8.69 8.22 19.80
CA LYS A 15 8.59 6.92 20.46
C LYS A 15 7.55 6.06 19.77
N ILE A 16 7.88 4.78 19.57
CA ILE A 16 6.97 3.81 18.97
C ILE A 16 5.82 3.50 19.94
N LEU A 17 4.60 3.73 19.48
CA LEU A 17 3.34 3.43 20.16
C LEU A 17 2.68 2.13 19.67
N GLY A 18 3.11 1.63 18.51
CA GLY A 18 2.61 0.40 17.92
C GLY A 18 3.04 0.24 16.47
N SER A 19 2.78 -0.93 15.91
CA SER A 19 2.98 -1.20 14.49
C SER A 19 1.83 -2.00 13.90
N THR A 20 1.60 -1.80 12.59
CA THR A 20 0.65 -2.55 11.78
C THR A 20 1.43 -3.31 10.71
N PRO A 21 1.55 -4.66 10.81
CA PRO A 21 2.24 -5.45 9.80
C PRO A 21 1.48 -5.44 8.46
N LEU A 22 2.23 -5.32 7.37
CA LEU A 22 1.78 -5.42 5.98
C LEU A 22 2.68 -6.39 5.20
N PRO A 23 2.68 -7.69 5.60
CA PRO A 23 3.62 -8.67 5.08
C PRO A 23 3.46 -8.89 3.58
N GLY A 24 4.57 -9.14 2.89
CA GLY A 24 4.61 -9.33 1.44
C GLY A 24 4.43 -8.04 0.64
N GLY A 25 4.35 -6.88 1.30
CA GLY A 25 4.37 -5.58 0.66
C GLY A 25 5.56 -4.75 1.11
N ASN A 26 5.73 -3.59 0.50
CA ASN A 26 6.73 -2.61 0.91
C ASN A 26 6.08 -1.21 1.00
N PRO A 27 5.37 -0.91 2.10
CA PRO A 27 4.56 0.29 2.24
C PRO A 27 5.38 1.58 2.09
N ARG A 28 4.76 2.60 1.52
CA ARG A 28 5.36 3.92 1.29
C ARG A 28 4.60 5.04 2.00
N HIS A 29 3.56 5.57 1.37
CA HIS A 29 2.73 6.62 1.94
C HIS A 29 1.47 6.04 2.59
N LEU A 30 0.80 6.82 3.43
CA LEU A 30 -0.50 6.50 4.02
C LEU A 30 -1.42 7.68 3.75
N HIS A 31 -2.36 7.51 2.82
CA HIS A 31 -3.30 8.57 2.45
C HIS A 31 -4.69 8.25 3.02
N GLN A 32 -5.27 9.16 3.82
CA GLN A 32 -6.60 8.99 4.38
C GLN A 32 -7.66 9.63 3.48
N ASN A 33 -8.74 8.90 3.18
CA ASN A 33 -9.97 9.45 2.62
C ASN A 33 -11.19 8.88 3.36
N GLY A 34 -11.89 9.75 4.12
CA GLY A 34 -12.96 9.33 5.00
C GLY A 34 -12.47 8.35 6.08
N LYS A 35 -13.08 7.17 6.14
CA LYS A 35 -12.72 6.09 7.07
C LYS A 35 -11.69 5.10 6.52
N HIS A 36 -11.23 5.31 5.29
CA HIS A 36 -10.26 4.40 4.68
C HIS A 36 -8.90 5.05 4.56
N PHE A 37 -7.88 4.21 4.65
CA PHE A 37 -6.52 4.58 4.31
C PHE A 37 -6.05 3.82 3.08
N PHE A 38 -5.24 4.46 2.26
CA PHE A 38 -4.68 3.90 1.04
C PHE A 38 -3.16 3.88 1.16
N VAL A 39 -2.59 2.70 0.95
CA VAL A 39 -1.15 2.45 1.12
C VAL A 39 -0.59 1.86 -0.17
N PRO A 40 0.17 2.62 -0.97
CA PRO A 40 0.94 2.05 -2.05
C PRO A 40 2.09 1.19 -1.50
N HIS A 41 2.21 -0.02 -2.03
CA HIS A 41 3.34 -0.92 -1.82
C HIS A 41 4.25 -0.81 -3.03
N LEU A 42 5.49 -0.34 -2.82
CA LEU A 42 6.47 -0.17 -3.89
C LEU A 42 6.63 -1.47 -4.70
N ALA A 43 6.77 -2.59 -4.01
CA ALA A 43 6.97 -3.90 -4.61
C ALA A 43 6.57 -5.00 -3.61
N ASP A 44 6.29 -6.20 -4.11
CA ASP A 44 5.97 -7.38 -3.28
C ASP A 44 7.19 -8.27 -2.95
N ASN A 45 8.35 -8.00 -3.56
CA ASN A 45 9.59 -8.73 -3.29
C ASN A 45 10.81 -7.78 -3.14
N TRP A 46 10.61 -6.60 -2.57
CA TRP A 46 11.68 -5.64 -2.31
C TRP A 46 12.44 -5.96 -1.02
N PRO A 47 13.78 -5.82 -0.95
CA PRO A 47 14.71 -5.40 -2.00
C PRO A 47 15.30 -6.57 -2.82
N ALA A 48 14.84 -7.81 -2.60
CA ALA A 48 15.40 -9.02 -3.22
C ALA A 48 15.23 -9.02 -4.74
N ASP A 49 14.10 -8.55 -5.25
CA ASP A 49 13.83 -8.27 -6.66
C ASP A 49 13.41 -6.82 -6.85
N ARG A 50 14.34 -6.00 -7.34
CA ARG A 50 14.10 -4.57 -7.63
C ARG A 50 13.27 -4.33 -8.89
N LYS A 51 12.83 -5.37 -9.60
CA LYS A 51 11.90 -5.28 -10.73
C LYS A 51 10.51 -5.80 -10.38
N SER A 52 10.33 -6.31 -9.16
CA SER A 52 9.02 -6.78 -8.69
C SER A 52 7.98 -5.66 -8.72
N ARG A 53 6.72 -6.04 -8.90
CA ARG A 53 5.62 -5.09 -9.11
C ARG A 53 4.96 -4.75 -7.78
N GLY A 54 4.26 -3.62 -7.76
CA GLY A 54 3.57 -3.12 -6.59
C GLY A 54 2.05 -3.24 -6.69
N PHE A 55 1.39 -2.95 -5.58
CA PHE A 55 -0.06 -2.94 -5.43
C PHE A 55 -0.47 -1.86 -4.42
N ILE A 56 -1.77 -1.62 -4.25
CA ILE A 56 -2.27 -0.65 -3.26
C ILE A 56 -3.17 -1.39 -2.26
N SER A 57 -2.87 -1.28 -0.98
CA SER A 57 -3.76 -1.73 0.09
C SER A 57 -4.75 -0.64 0.46
N ILE A 58 -5.99 -1.05 0.75
CA ILE A 58 -7.04 -0.23 1.35
C ILE A 58 -7.26 -0.76 2.77
N LEU A 59 -7.12 0.11 3.77
CA LEU A 59 -7.29 -0.20 5.18
C LEU A 59 -8.52 0.51 5.74
N ASP A 60 -9.15 -0.05 6.76
CA ASP A 60 -10.19 0.60 7.57
C ASP A 60 -9.61 1.53 8.66
N ASP A 61 -10.47 2.06 9.51
CA ASP A 61 -10.12 2.98 10.60
C ASP A 61 -9.30 2.34 11.73
N ASP A 62 -9.31 1.00 11.82
CA ASP A 62 -8.48 0.20 12.72
C ASP A 62 -7.15 -0.25 12.07
N LEU A 63 -6.83 0.26 10.87
CA LEU A 63 -5.68 -0.11 10.06
C LEU A 63 -5.66 -1.59 9.63
N ARG A 64 -6.83 -2.23 9.55
CA ARG A 64 -6.98 -3.58 8.99
C ARG A 64 -7.12 -3.47 7.48
N VAL A 65 -6.36 -4.27 6.72
CA VAL A 65 -6.46 -4.33 5.27
C VAL A 65 -7.79 -4.98 4.88
N VAL A 66 -8.65 -4.21 4.22
CA VAL A 66 -9.98 -4.65 3.77
C VAL A 66 -10.00 -5.01 2.29
N ALA A 67 -9.09 -4.45 1.49
CA ALA A 67 -8.96 -4.76 0.06
C ALA A 67 -7.55 -4.45 -0.48
N ASN A 68 -7.22 -5.05 -1.62
CA ASN A 68 -6.03 -4.74 -2.40
C ASN A 68 -6.41 -4.46 -3.85
N ILE A 69 -5.80 -3.44 -4.45
CA ILE A 69 -5.88 -3.13 -5.88
C ILE A 69 -4.62 -3.67 -6.55
N ALA A 70 -4.79 -4.52 -7.57
CA ALA A 70 -3.72 -5.24 -8.26
C ALA A 70 -2.89 -6.18 -7.36
N GLY A 71 -3.40 -6.48 -6.17
CA GLY A 71 -2.79 -7.41 -5.22
C GLY A 71 -3.78 -8.48 -4.76
N SER A 72 -3.25 -9.54 -4.15
CA SER A 72 -4.03 -10.65 -3.62
C SER A 72 -5.03 -10.16 -2.57
N ALA A 73 -6.26 -10.69 -2.56
CA ALA A 73 -7.22 -10.39 -1.50
C ALA A 73 -6.60 -10.65 -0.10
N PRO A 74 -6.83 -9.77 0.89
CA PRO A 74 -6.25 -9.94 2.21
C PRO A 74 -6.81 -11.19 2.87
N GLN A 75 -5.91 -12.01 3.43
CA GLN A 75 -6.25 -13.21 4.18
C GLN A 75 -5.74 -13.05 5.60
N TYR A 76 -6.55 -13.46 6.57
CA TYR A 76 -6.21 -13.42 7.98
C TYR A 76 -6.27 -14.84 8.54
N ASP A 77 -5.31 -15.19 9.38
CA ASP A 77 -5.35 -16.46 10.10
C ASP A 77 -6.35 -16.42 11.27
N ASP A 78 -6.48 -17.55 11.96
CA ASP A 78 -7.40 -17.72 13.10
C ASP A 78 -7.07 -16.78 14.27
N ASP A 79 -5.83 -16.28 14.36
CA ASP A 79 -5.39 -15.29 15.37
C ASP A 79 -5.67 -13.84 14.91
N GLY A 80 -6.23 -13.66 13.70
CA GLY A 80 -6.48 -12.35 13.11
C GLY A 80 -5.24 -11.65 12.56
N LYS A 81 -4.14 -12.37 12.31
CA LYS A 81 -2.92 -11.82 11.70
C LYS A 81 -2.99 -11.86 10.18
N LEU A 82 -2.66 -10.74 9.55
CA LEU A 82 -2.62 -10.61 8.09
C LEU A 82 -1.55 -11.54 7.52
N GLN A 83 -1.94 -12.34 6.53
CA GLN A 83 -1.03 -13.22 5.79
C GLN A 83 -0.33 -12.44 4.66
N PRO A 84 0.85 -12.92 4.19
CA PRO A 84 1.60 -12.24 3.14
C PRO A 84 0.75 -11.95 1.90
N MET A 85 0.74 -10.67 1.50
CA MET A 85 0.11 -10.19 0.29
C MET A 85 1.11 -10.24 -0.88
N LYS A 86 0.63 -10.22 -2.11
CA LYS A 86 1.47 -10.16 -3.30
C LYS A 86 0.77 -9.47 -4.45
N THR A 87 1.53 -8.99 -5.42
CA THR A 87 0.96 -8.47 -6.66
C THR A 87 0.32 -9.61 -7.45
N THR A 88 -0.87 -9.35 -7.99
CA THR A 88 -1.60 -10.29 -8.87
C THR A 88 -1.63 -9.81 -10.30
N ASP A 89 -1.65 -8.49 -10.50
CA ASP A 89 -1.82 -7.87 -11.82
C ASP A 89 -0.70 -6.84 -12.04
N PRO A 90 -0.03 -6.82 -13.20
CA PRO A 90 1.11 -5.95 -13.46
C PRO A 90 0.68 -4.52 -13.82
N ILE A 91 -0.20 -3.92 -13.01
CA ILE A 91 -0.74 -2.57 -13.22
C ILE A 91 0.25 -1.51 -12.75
N PHE A 92 0.86 -1.70 -11.58
CA PHE A 92 1.72 -0.69 -10.98
C PHE A 92 3.21 -1.02 -11.10
N MET A 93 3.98 -0.02 -11.50
CA MET A 93 5.44 -0.03 -11.57
C MET A 93 5.99 0.85 -10.46
N HIS A 94 6.27 0.24 -9.31
CA HIS A 94 6.77 0.95 -8.13
C HIS A 94 5.86 2.13 -7.71
N PRO A 95 4.58 1.89 -7.37
CA PRO A 95 3.71 2.95 -6.88
C PRO A 95 4.32 3.47 -5.57
N HIS A 96 4.63 4.77 -5.56
CA HIS A 96 5.35 5.38 -4.45
C HIS A 96 4.45 6.26 -3.62
N ASP A 97 3.47 6.90 -4.26
CA ASP A 97 2.52 7.79 -3.62
C ASP A 97 1.20 7.82 -4.37
N LEU A 98 0.15 8.30 -3.72
CA LEU A 98 -1.16 8.49 -4.33
C LEU A 98 -1.95 9.58 -3.62
N THR A 99 -3.02 10.04 -4.28
CA THR A 99 -4.06 10.86 -3.65
C THR A 99 -5.44 10.44 -4.15
N VAL A 100 -6.47 10.72 -3.37
CA VAL A 100 -7.88 10.54 -3.76
C VAL A 100 -8.45 11.87 -4.24
N GLY A 101 -9.01 11.90 -5.45
CA GLY A 101 -9.67 13.07 -6.02
C GLY A 101 -11.05 13.32 -5.42
N LYS A 102 -11.64 14.49 -5.72
CA LYS A 102 -13.01 14.83 -5.31
C LYS A 102 -14.09 13.94 -5.94
N ASP A 103 -13.74 13.28 -7.04
CA ASP A 103 -14.56 12.27 -7.72
C ASP A 103 -14.33 10.86 -7.15
N ASP A 104 -13.64 10.75 -6.01
CA ASP A 104 -13.17 9.51 -5.38
C ASP A 104 -12.26 8.64 -6.25
N SER A 105 -11.77 9.16 -7.38
CA SER A 105 -10.76 8.48 -8.21
C SER A 105 -9.40 8.48 -7.52
N LEU A 106 -8.63 7.42 -7.69
CA LEU A 106 -7.25 7.34 -7.22
C LEU A 106 -6.29 7.86 -8.30
N TYR A 107 -5.33 8.68 -7.88
CA TYR A 107 -4.24 9.17 -8.73
C TYR A 107 -2.92 8.67 -8.16
N VAL A 108 -2.22 7.81 -8.90
CA VAL A 108 -1.07 7.05 -8.39
C VAL A 108 0.21 7.48 -9.09
N ALA A 109 1.17 8.00 -8.31
CA ALA A 109 2.50 8.35 -8.78
C ALA A 109 3.45 7.15 -8.67
N GLN A 110 4.21 6.92 -9.72
CA GLN A 110 5.05 5.74 -9.89
C GLN A 110 6.52 6.16 -9.93
N PHE A 111 7.36 5.53 -9.10
CA PHE A 111 8.80 5.80 -9.10
C PHE A 111 9.47 5.29 -10.38
N ASP A 112 9.01 4.15 -10.92
CA ASP A 112 9.50 3.55 -12.16
C ASP A 112 8.49 3.71 -13.30
N SER A 113 7.98 4.94 -13.48
CA SER A 113 6.86 5.25 -14.37
C SER A 113 7.17 5.14 -15.86
N GLY A 114 8.45 5.11 -16.24
CA GLY A 114 8.86 5.23 -17.65
C GLY A 114 8.53 6.59 -18.27
N ASN A 115 8.55 7.68 -17.48
CA ASN A 115 8.18 9.05 -17.90
C ASN A 115 6.69 9.20 -18.29
N THR A 116 5.80 8.52 -17.58
CA THR A 116 4.34 8.64 -17.75
C THR A 116 3.73 9.55 -16.69
N TYR A 117 2.53 10.08 -17.00
CA TYR A 117 1.69 10.76 -16.02
C TYR A 117 1.20 9.79 -14.92
N PRO A 118 0.71 10.30 -13.77
CA PRO A 118 0.07 9.47 -12.76
C PRO A 118 -1.06 8.63 -13.36
N LEU A 119 -1.20 7.39 -12.89
CA LEU A 119 -2.32 6.54 -13.27
C LEU A 119 -3.59 7.03 -12.56
N LYS A 120 -4.68 7.19 -13.31
CA LYS A 120 -6.01 7.44 -12.76
C LYS A 120 -6.80 6.13 -12.71
N LEU A 121 -7.26 5.74 -11.53
CA LEU A 121 -8.24 4.66 -11.37
C LEU A 121 -9.58 5.31 -11.01
N GLU A 122 -10.54 5.15 -11.91
CA GLU A 122 -11.88 5.72 -11.74
C GLU A 122 -12.71 4.87 -10.79
N ARG A 123 -13.42 5.55 -9.90
CA ARG A 123 -14.46 4.91 -9.09
C ARG A 123 -15.68 4.65 -9.97
N ILE A 124 -16.12 3.39 -10.04
CA ILE A 124 -17.30 2.95 -10.79
C ILE A 124 -18.52 2.73 -9.89
#